data_AF-A0A6M0RZX8-F1
#
_entry.id   AF-A0A6M0RZX8-F1
#
_cell.length_a   1.000
_cell.length_b   1.000
_cell.length_c   1.000
_cell.angle_alpha   90.00
_cell.angle_beta   90.00
_cell.angle_gamma   90.00
#
_symmetry.space_group_name_H-M   'P 1'
#
loop_
_entity.id
_entity.type
_entity.pdbx_description
1 polymer ?
#
loop_
_entity_poly.entity_id
_entity_poly.type
_entity_poly.pdbx_seq_one_letter_code
_entity_poly.pdbx_strand_id
1 'polypeptide(L)'
;MSQLIRQAPDEFSQQMTMISIFQRFDPAGFHGRLCRWCEATGFSVKPDWNTHAILTMLDDERVLKLGAVLRRTFFKEVRGMAKPNPTPEPFEVARKE
;
A
#
# COMPACT_ATOMS: atom_id res chain seq x y z
N MET A 1 -21.56 29.95 -16.29
CA MET A 1 -21.77 28.92 -15.25
C MET A 1 -20.82 27.76 -15.51
N SER A 2 -19.62 27.78 -14.91
CA SER A 2 -18.68 26.67 -15.02
C SER A 2 -18.74 25.86 -13.73
N GLN A 3 -19.62 24.86 -13.68
CA GLN A 3 -19.54 23.84 -12.65
C GLN A 3 -18.32 22.97 -12.97
N LEU A 4 -17.23 23.20 -12.24
CA LEU A 4 -16.13 22.25 -12.12
C LEU A 4 -16.71 20.95 -11.57
N ILE A 5 -17.09 20.03 -12.44
CA ILE A 5 -17.41 18.66 -12.05
C ILE A 5 -16.10 18.10 -11.50
N ARG A 6 -15.99 18.02 -10.17
CA ARG A 6 -15.01 17.18 -9.49
C ARG A 6 -15.34 15.73 -9.88
N GLN A 7 -14.87 15.29 -11.04
CA GLN A 7 -14.93 13.89 -11.40
C GLN A 7 -14.11 13.14 -10.35
N ALA A 8 -14.77 12.29 -9.56
CA ALA A 8 -14.07 11.36 -8.70
C ALA A 8 -13.17 10.50 -9.61
N PRO A 9 -11.88 10.35 -9.29
CA PRO A 9 -11.01 9.51 -10.09
C PRO A 9 -11.60 8.11 -10.16
N ASP A 10 -11.63 7.53 -11.36
CA ASP A 10 -12.11 6.17 -11.58
C ASP A 10 -11.27 5.18 -10.75
N GLU A 11 -11.87 4.02 -10.46
CA GLU A 11 -11.25 3.04 -9.56
C GLU A 11 -9.85 2.62 -10.04
N PHE A 12 -9.67 2.48 -11.36
CA PHE A 12 -8.39 2.14 -11.96
C PHE A 12 -7.32 3.21 -11.68
N SER A 13 -7.65 4.48 -11.92
CA SER A 13 -6.80 5.63 -11.59
C SER A 13 -6.42 5.69 -10.11
N GLN A 14 -7.34 5.34 -9.20
CA GLN A 14 -7.05 5.27 -7.77
C GLN A 14 -6.05 4.15 -7.45
N GLN A 15 -6.20 2.97 -8.06
CA GLN A 15 -5.29 1.85 -7.84
C GLN A 15 -3.90 2.12 -8.42
N MET A 16 -3.80 2.72 -9.59
CA MET A 16 -2.53 3.16 -10.19
C MET A 16 -1.81 4.19 -9.32
N THR A 17 -2.57 5.12 -8.72
CA THR A 17 -2.02 6.07 -7.75
C THR A 17 -1.45 5.35 -6.53
N MET A 18 -2.17 4.37 -6.00
CA MET A 18 -1.69 3.58 -4.85
C MET A 18 -0.41 2.80 -5.16
N ILE A 19 -0.34 2.15 -6.33
CA ILE A 19 0.87 1.46 -6.79
C ILE A 19 2.05 2.43 -6.84
N SER A 20 1.82 3.62 -7.42
CA SER A 20 2.85 4.67 -7.53
C SER A 20 3.34 5.16 -6.17
N ILE A 21 2.46 5.30 -5.18
CA ILE A 21 2.82 5.70 -3.81
C ILE A 21 3.74 4.65 -3.18
N PHE A 22 3.37 3.37 -3.24
CA PHE A 22 4.18 2.30 -2.64
C PHE A 22 5.54 2.13 -3.31
N GLN A 23 5.59 2.26 -4.65
CA GLN A 23 6.85 2.24 -5.38
C GLN A 23 7.80 3.37 -4.92
N ARG A 24 7.25 4.56 -4.61
CA ARG A 24 8.06 5.69 -4.12
C ARG A 24 8.47 5.55 -2.66
N PHE A 25 7.63 4.95 -1.83
CA PHE A 25 7.90 4.81 -0.39
C PHE A 25 8.98 3.76 -0.09
N ASP A 26 8.98 2.65 -0.83
CA ASP A 26 9.96 1.57 -0.65
C ASP A 26 10.37 0.96 -2.01
N PRO A 27 11.17 1.66 -2.82
CA PRO A 27 11.52 1.20 -4.17
C PRO A 27 12.28 -0.13 -4.18
N ALA A 28 13.15 -0.36 -3.21
CA ALA A 28 13.96 -1.58 -3.11
C ALA A 28 13.11 -2.79 -2.67
N GLY A 29 12.27 -2.62 -1.64
CA GLY A 29 11.41 -3.70 -1.16
C GLY A 29 10.17 -3.94 -2.03
N PHE A 30 9.71 -2.92 -2.76
CA PHE A 30 8.53 -3.03 -3.63
C PHE A 30 8.75 -4.03 -4.76
N HIS A 31 9.92 -4.00 -5.42
CA HIS A 31 10.21 -4.94 -6.51
C HIS A 31 10.08 -6.41 -6.07
N GLY A 32 10.75 -6.79 -4.98
CA GLY A 32 10.68 -8.16 -4.48
C GLY A 32 9.28 -8.57 -4.02
N ARG A 33 8.50 -7.67 -3.42
CA ARG A 33 7.10 -7.94 -3.06
C ARG A 33 6.20 -8.08 -4.28
N LEU A 34 6.43 -7.27 -5.31
CA LEU A 34 5.71 -7.34 -6.57
C LEU A 34 5.96 -8.68 -7.26
N CYS A 35 7.22 -9.12 -7.36
CA CYS A 35 7.55 -10.43 -7.95
C CYS A 35 6.85 -11.60 -7.22
N ARG A 36 6.93 -11.62 -5.88
CA ARG A 36 6.25 -12.66 -5.08
C ARG A 36 4.74 -12.64 -5.24
N TRP A 37 4.13 -11.44 -5.30
CA TRP A 37 2.70 -11.31 -5.51
C TRP A 37 2.29 -11.80 -6.91
N CYS A 38 3.08 -11.48 -7.93
CA CYS A 38 2.89 -11.96 -9.28
C CYS A 38 2.94 -13.49 -9.34
N GLU A 39 3.97 -14.11 -8.77
CA GLU A 39 4.10 -15.57 -8.72
C GLU A 39 2.93 -16.22 -7.97
N ALA A 40 2.54 -15.67 -6.81
CA ALA A 40 1.43 -16.17 -6.01
C ALA A 40 0.05 -16.05 -6.71
N THR A 41 -0.06 -15.16 -7.69
CA THR A 41 -1.30 -14.96 -8.48
C THR A 41 -1.24 -15.64 -9.84
N GLY A 42 -0.21 -16.45 -10.10
CA GLY A 42 -0.04 -17.20 -11.35
C GLY A 42 0.47 -16.34 -12.51
N PHE A 43 1.13 -15.21 -12.23
CA PHE A 43 1.88 -14.45 -13.23
C PHE A 43 3.35 -14.86 -13.23
N SER A 44 3.86 -15.26 -14.39
CA SER A 44 5.28 -15.54 -14.56
C SER A 44 6.05 -14.24 -14.81
N VAL A 45 6.91 -13.87 -13.86
CA VAL A 45 7.84 -12.75 -13.99
C VAL A 45 9.13 -13.26 -14.62
N LYS A 46 9.61 -12.58 -15.66
CA LYS A 46 10.89 -12.94 -16.27
C LYS A 46 12.07 -12.41 -15.45
N PRO A 47 13.22 -13.11 -15.40
CA PRO A 47 14.35 -12.75 -14.55
C PRO A 47 14.97 -11.38 -14.86
N ASP A 48 14.81 -10.90 -16.09
CA ASP A 48 15.34 -9.64 -16.60
C ASP A 48 14.36 -8.46 -16.44
N TRP A 49 13.15 -8.70 -15.92
CA TRP A 49 12.16 -7.65 -15.77
C TRP A 49 12.42 -6.78 -14.56
N ASN A 50 12.49 -5.47 -14.80
CA ASN A 50 12.45 -4.47 -13.73
C ASN A 50 11.00 -4.17 -13.31
N THR A 51 10.82 -3.42 -12.20
CA THR A 51 9.50 -3.06 -11.67
C THR A 51 8.58 -2.42 -12.71
N HIS A 52 9.11 -1.53 -13.55
CA HIS A 52 8.32 -0.86 -14.57
C HIS A 52 7.82 -1.88 -15.61
N ALA A 53 8.71 -2.73 -16.12
CA ALA A 53 8.37 -3.79 -17.06
C ALA A 53 7.28 -4.72 -16.52
N ILE A 54 7.37 -5.12 -15.25
CA ILE A 54 6.34 -5.95 -14.60
C ILE A 54 4.99 -5.23 -14.63
N LEU A 55 4.94 -3.97 -14.17
CA LEU A 55 3.70 -3.20 -14.09
C LEU A 55 3.04 -2.96 -15.46
N THR A 56 3.83 -2.75 -16.51
CA THR A 56 3.32 -2.58 -17.88
C THR A 56 2.77 -3.87 -18.48
N MET A 57 3.22 -5.03 -18.00
CA MET A 57 2.79 -6.34 -18.49
C MET A 57 1.59 -6.91 -17.71
N LEU A 58 1.14 -6.23 -16.64
CA LEU A 58 -0.09 -6.60 -15.93
C LEU A 58 -1.31 -6.16 -16.73
N ASP A 59 -2.29 -7.05 -16.85
CA ASP A 59 -3.63 -6.69 -17.31
C ASP A 59 -4.37 -5.83 -16.27
N ASP A 60 -5.44 -5.17 -16.73
CA ASP A 60 -6.19 -4.23 -15.90
C ASP A 60 -6.76 -4.87 -14.62
N GLU A 61 -7.20 -6.13 -14.70
CA GLU A 61 -7.74 -6.86 -13.56
C GLU A 61 -6.68 -7.05 -12.47
N ARG A 62 -5.44 -7.36 -12.88
CA ARG A 62 -4.30 -7.50 -11.97
C ARG A 62 -3.87 -6.18 -11.37
N VAL A 63 -3.87 -5.09 -12.15
CA VAL A 63 -3.60 -3.73 -11.64
C VAL A 63 -4.61 -3.38 -10.55
N LEU A 64 -5.90 -3.63 -10.79
CA LEU A 64 -6.96 -3.37 -9.81
C LEU A 64 -6.76 -4.17 -8.52
N LYS A 65 -6.47 -5.47 -8.63
CA LYS A 65 -6.22 -6.34 -7.48
C LYS A 65 -4.97 -5.91 -6.69
N LEU A 66 -3.87 -5.61 -7.39
CA LEU A 66 -2.63 -5.18 -6.78
C LEU A 66 -2.83 -3.89 -5.97
N GLY A 67 -3.44 -2.87 -6.57
CA GLY A 67 -3.73 -1.62 -5.87
C GLY A 67 -4.62 -1.84 -4.64
N ALA A 68 -5.66 -2.68 -4.75
CA ALA A 68 -6.55 -2.98 -3.64
C ALA A 68 -5.82 -3.69 -2.48
N VAL A 69 -4.89 -4.60 -2.79
CA VAL A 69 -4.03 -5.27 -1.79
C VAL A 69 -3.12 -4.25 -1.10
N LEU A 70 -2.44 -3.40 -1.87
CA LEU A 70 -1.56 -2.36 -1.34
C LEU A 70 -2.32 -1.38 -0.43
N ARG A 71 -3.52 -0.96 -0.85
CA ARG A 71 -4.41 -0.10 -0.05
C ARG A 71 -4.76 -0.76 1.29
N ARG A 72 -5.12 -2.05 1.30
CA ARG A 72 -5.43 -2.79 2.54
C ARG A 72 -4.21 -2.89 3.46
N THR A 73 -3.03 -3.15 2.91
CA THR A 73 -1.77 -3.20 3.68
C THR A 73 -1.46 -1.85 4.30
N PHE A 74 -1.55 -0.76 3.53
CA PHE A 74 -1.33 0.60 4.01
C PHE A 74 -2.22 0.94 5.20
N PHE A 75 -3.54 0.70 5.08
CA PHE A 75 -4.48 1.01 6.17
C PHE A 75 -4.24 0.15 7.41
N LYS A 76 -3.79 -1.10 7.26
CA LYS A 76 -3.42 -1.94 8.41
C LYS A 76 -2.21 -1.37 9.15
N GLU A 77 -1.17 -0.94 8.43
CA GLU A 77 0.03 -0.35 9.04
C GLU A 77 -0.29 0.98 9.74
N VAL A 78 -1.01 1.88 9.08
CA VAL A 78 -1.45 3.16 9.68
C VAL A 78 -2.31 2.94 10.92
N ARG A 79 -3.24 1.98 10.90
CA ARG A 79 -4.07 1.65 12.08
C ARG A 79 -3.25 1.04 13.22
N GLY A 80 -2.19 0.29 12.90
CA GLY A 80 -1.24 -0.22 13.88
C GLY A 80 -0.43 0.89 14.56
N MET A 81 -0.03 1.91 13.78
CA MET A 81 0.69 3.09 14.27
C MET A 81 -0.22 4.06 15.06
N ALA A 82 -1.52 4.06 14.78
CA ALA A 82 -2.51 4.89 15.48
C ALA A 82 -3.00 4.30 16.82
N LYS A 83 -2.43 3.18 17.30
CA LYS A 83 -2.71 2.74 18.67
C LYS A 83 -2.12 3.78 19.64
N PRO A 84 -2.92 4.37 20.54
CA PRO A 84 -2.41 5.31 21.52
C PRO A 84 -1.37 4.61 22.41
N ASN A 85 -0.30 5.33 22.74
CA ASN A 85 0.65 4.93 23.79
C ASN A 85 -0.12 4.40 25.00
N PRO A 86 0.35 3.33 25.67
CA PRO A 86 -0.21 2.97 26.97
C PRO A 86 -0.09 4.19 27.87
N THR A 87 -1.22 4.67 28.38
CA THR A 87 -1.29 5.73 29.38
C THR A 87 -0.32 5.37 30.50
N PRO A 88 0.65 6.24 30.85
CA PRO A 88 1.53 5.93 31.97
C PRO A 88 0.67 5.75 33.22
N GLU A 89 0.79 4.60 33.88
CA GLU A 89 0.10 4.31 35.13
C GLU A 89 0.43 5.41 36.15
N PRO A 90 -0.57 5.90 36.93
CA PRO A 90 -0.29 6.87 37.98
C PRO A 90 0.62 6.22 39.01
N PHE A 91 1.81 6.78 39.20
CA PHE A 91 2.73 6.38 40.27
C PHE A 91 2.00 6.48 41.62
N GLU A 92 1.63 5.34 42.20
CA GLU A 92 1.28 5.29 43.61
C GLU A 92 2.53 5.63 44.41
N VAL A 93 2.59 6.88 44.88
CA VAL A 93 3.58 7.33 45.87
C VAL A 93 3.25 6.60 47.16
N ALA A 94 3.93 5.47 47.37
CA ALA A 94 3.98 4.81 48.67
C ALA A 94 4.63 5.77 49.67
N ARG A 95 3.82 6.51 50.43
CA ARG A 95 4.28 7.16 51.66
C ARG A 95 4.62 6.05 52.65
N LYS A 96 5.91 5.80 52.82
CA LYS A 96 6.40 5.13 54.01
C LYS A 96 6.48 6.16 55.15
N GLU A 97 5.88 5.72 56.25
CA GLU A 97 5.94 6.12 57.66
C GLU A 97 6.99 7.16 58.08
#